data_AF-A0A8S2TAL6-F1
#
_entry.id   AF-A0A8S2TAL6-F1
#
_cell.length_a   1.000
_cell.length_b   1.000
_cell.length_c   1.000
_cell.angle_alpha   90.00
_cell.angle_beta   90.00
_cell.angle_gamma   90.00
#
_symmetry.space_group_name_H-M   'P 1'
#
loop_
_entity.id
_entity.type
_entity.pdbx_description
1 polymer ?
#
loop_
_entity_poly.entity_id
_entity_poly.type
_entity_poly.pdbx_seq_one_letter_code
_entity_poly.pdbx_strand_id
1 'polypeptide(L)'
;FLEDLNNILNSGDVPNIYQIDELEQIFTAMKPVVSEAALPPTKTNLYSAYTKRVRQNLHSVVCMSPIGEIFRARLRQFPALV
;
A
#
# COMPACT_ATOMS: atom_id res chain seq x y z
N PHE A 1 -6.63 -12.30 -2.74
CA PHE A 1 -5.21 -12.52 -3.08
C PHE A 1 -4.72 -11.61 -4.19
N LEU A 2 -5.19 -11.75 -5.44
CA LEU A 2 -4.74 -10.88 -6.54
C LEU A 2 -5.28 -9.45 -6.45
N GLU A 3 -6.49 -9.33 -5.93
CA GLU A 3 -7.14 -8.05 -5.65
C GLU A 3 -6.43 -7.30 -4.51
N ASP A 4 -6.00 -8.02 -3.46
CA ASP A 4 -5.18 -7.45 -2.38
C ASP A 4 -3.82 -6.96 -2.91
N LEU A 5 -3.19 -7.75 -3.79
CA LEU A 5 -1.95 -7.34 -4.48
C LEU A 5 -2.16 -6.10 -5.35
N ASN A 6 -3.29 -6.02 -6.07
CA ASN A 6 -3.64 -4.84 -6.85
C ASN A 6 -3.92 -3.61 -5.97
N ASN A 7 -4.48 -3.79 -4.78
CA ASN A 7 -4.68 -2.71 -3.80
C ASN A 7 -3.35 -2.26 -3.18
N ILE A 8 -2.44 -3.18 -2.86
CA ILE A 8 -1.08 -2.85 -2.41
C ILE A 8 -0.34 -2.06 -3.50
N LEU A 9 -0.44 -2.50 -4.75
CA LEU A 9 0.24 -1.85 -5.88
C LEU A 9 -0.36 -0.48 -6.25
N ASN A 10 -1.69 -0.33 -6.26
CA ASN A 10 -2.34 0.94 -6.59
C ASN A 10 -2.31 1.94 -5.43
N SER A 11 -2.67 1.49 -4.25
CA SER A 11 -2.98 2.35 -3.10
C SER A 11 -1.83 2.43 -2.11
N GLY A 12 -0.89 1.46 -2.16
CA GLY A 12 0.10 1.27 -1.10
C GLY A 12 -0.52 0.80 0.22
N ASP A 13 -1.79 0.38 0.19
CA ASP A 13 -2.59 0.11 1.36
C ASP A 13 -3.71 -0.89 1.03
N VAL A 14 -4.05 -1.75 1.99
CA VAL A 14 -5.15 -2.71 1.88
C VAL A 14 -6.19 -2.33 2.93
N PRO A 15 -7.44 -2.06 2.54
CA PRO A 15 -8.47 -1.72 3.51
C PRO A 15 -8.62 -2.84 4.54
N ASN A 16 -8.66 -2.47 5.82
CA ASN A 16 -8.81 -3.38 6.97
C ASN A 16 -7.61 -4.31 7.26
N ILE A 17 -6.39 -3.95 6.81
CA ILE A 17 -5.17 -4.69 7.15
C ILE A 17 -4.69 -4.44 8.58
N TYR A 18 -4.88 -3.22 9.10
CA TYR A 18 -4.43 -2.83 10.44
C TYR A 18 -5.59 -2.82 11.44
N GLN A 19 -5.35 -3.37 12.63
CA GLN A 19 -6.23 -3.16 13.77
C GLN A 19 -6.08 -1.72 14.31
N ILE A 20 -7.06 -1.26 15.08
CA ILE A 20 -7.07 0.10 15.65
C ILE A 20 -5.81 0.35 16.50
N ASP A 21 -5.39 -0.65 17.28
CA ASP A 21 -4.22 -0.56 18.16
C ASP A 21 -2.92 -0.43 17.35
N GLU A 22 -2.83 -1.13 16.22
CA GLU A 22 -1.67 -1.06 15.31
C GLU A 22 -1.60 0.29 14.60
N LEU A 23 -2.75 0.85 14.19
CA LEU A 23 -2.83 2.19 13.62
C LEU A 23 -2.32 3.26 14.59
N GLU A 24 -2.65 3.16 15.88
CA GLU A 24 -2.15 4.10 16.89
C GLU A 24 -0.63 4.00 17.08
N GLN A 25 -0.07 2.79 17.03
CA GLN A 25 1.38 2.59 17.07
C GLN A 25 2.05 3.19 15.83
N ILE A 26 1.50 2.96 14.64
CA ILE A 26 2.00 3.53 13.38
C ILE A 26 1.97 5.06 13.44
N PHE A 27 0.85 5.66 13.87
CA PHE A 27 0.75 7.11 14.00
C PHE A 27 1.77 7.67 14.98
N THR A 28 2.01 6.99 16.10
CA THR A 28 3.00 7.41 17.09
C THR A 28 4.42 7.35 16.51
N ALA A 29 4.76 6.30 15.75
CA ALA A 29 6.05 6.17 15.08
C ALA A 29 6.24 7.18 13.93
N MET A 30 5.15 7.62 13.28
CA MET A 30 5.19 8.54 12.14
C MET A 30 5.17 10.03 12.53
N LYS A 31 4.83 10.36 13.78
CA LYS A 31 4.91 11.74 14.32
C LYS A 31 6.26 12.43 14.06
N PRO A 32 7.42 11.84 14.38
CA PRO A 32 8.71 12.48 14.12
C PRO A 32 8.95 12.71 12.62
N VAL A 33 8.54 11.76 11.76
CA VAL A 33 8.71 11.86 10.30
C VAL A 33 7.87 13.00 9.71
N VAL A 34 6.63 13.17 10.17
CA VAL A 34 5.76 14.26 9.74
C VAL A 34 6.23 15.62 10.29
N SER A 35 6.76 15.63 11.51
CA SER A 35 7.38 16.82 12.11
C SER A 35 8.64 17.25 11.36
N GLU A 36 9.51 16.32 10.94
CA GLU A 36 10.66 16.62 10.08
C GLU A 36 10.24 17.13 8.70
N ALA A 37 9.14 16.62 8.16
CA ALA A 37 8.57 17.09 6.90
C ALA A 37 7.86 18.46 7.02
N ALA A 38 7.87 19.10 8.21
CA ALA A 38 7.19 20.36 8.51
C ALA A 38 5.68 20.33 8.21
N LEU A 39 5.06 19.16 8.26
CA LEU A 39 3.64 18.96 8.02
C LEU A 39 2.89 18.89 9.36
N PRO A 40 1.63 19.35 9.44
CA PRO A 40 0.84 19.23 10.66
C PRO A 40 0.56 17.74 10.95
N PRO A 41 0.66 17.29 12.22
CA PRO A 41 0.48 15.89 12.62
C PRO A 41 -1.01 15.50 12.67
N THR A 42 -1.72 15.66 11.55
CA THR A 42 -3.08 15.18 11.38
C THR A 42 -3.05 13.69 11.04
N LYS A 43 -4.11 12.94 11.41
CA LYS A 43 -4.22 11.50 11.09
C LYS A 43 -4.03 11.24 9.59
N THR A 44 -4.56 12.11 8.74
CA THR A 44 -4.41 12.05 7.27
C THR A 44 -2.95 12.20 6.83
N ASN A 45 -2.20 13.14 7.40
CA ASN A 45 -0.80 13.36 7.02
C ASN A 45 0.11 12.25 7.53
N LEU A 46 -0.12 11.77 8.75
CA LEU A 46 0.60 10.62 9.32
C LEU A 46 0.39 9.37 8.47
N TYR A 47 -0.85 9.11 8.07
CA TYR A 47 -1.18 7.99 7.20
C TYR A 47 -0.56 8.15 5.81
N SER A 48 -0.68 9.33 5.19
CA SER A 48 -0.09 9.59 3.88
C SER A 48 1.44 9.44 3.88
N ALA A 49 2.12 9.94 4.92
CA ALA A 49 3.56 9.76 5.08
C ALA A 49 3.93 8.28 5.25
N TYR A 50 3.11 7.51 5.97
CA TYR A 50 3.29 6.07 6.16
C TYR A 50 3.15 5.33 4.84
N THR A 51 2.02 5.51 4.13
CA THR A 51 1.75 4.90 2.82
C THR A 51 2.85 5.23 1.81
N LYS A 52 3.34 6.48 1.80
CA LYS A 52 4.45 6.89 0.93
C LYS A 52 5.73 6.09 1.23
N ARG A 53 6.05 5.90 2.52
CA ARG A 53 7.22 5.14 2.94
C ARG A 53 7.06 3.64 2.63
N VAL A 54 5.88 3.07 2.85
CA VAL A 54 5.56 1.69 2.48
C VAL A 54 5.77 1.49 0.98
N ARG A 55 5.19 2.36 0.14
CA ARG A 55 5.35 2.27 -1.32
C ARG A 55 6.80 2.41 -1.80
N GLN A 56 7.63 3.19 -1.10
CA GLN A 56 9.05 3.34 -1.44
C GLN A 56 9.90 2.13 -1.05
N ASN A 57 9.47 1.34 -0.06
CA ASN A 57 10.24 0.20 0.46
C ASN A 57 9.67 -1.16 0.06
N LEU A 58 8.48 -1.19 -0.54
CA LEU A 58 7.80 -2.41 -0.93
C LEU A 58 8.03 -2.67 -2.43
N HIS A 59 8.80 -3.71 -2.74
CA HIS A 59 9.01 -4.20 -4.09
C HIS A 59 8.36 -5.60 -4.21
N SER A 60 7.22 -5.68 -4.87
CA SER A 60 6.52 -6.94 -5.12
C SER A 60 6.84 -7.46 -6.52
N VAL A 61 7.31 -8.71 -6.59
CA VAL A 61 7.54 -9.43 -7.85
C VAL A 61 6.55 -10.58 -7.92
N VAL A 62 5.77 -10.64 -9.00
CA VAL A 62 4.79 -11.71 -9.21
C VAL A 62 5.17 -12.50 -10.45
N CYS A 63 5.43 -13.80 -10.28
CA CYS A 63 5.66 -14.72 -11.38
C CYS A 63 4.36 -15.45 -11.72
N MET A 64 3.89 -15.31 -12.96
CA MET A 64 2.70 -16.02 -13.46
C MET A 64 3.03 -16.83 -14.70
N SER A 65 2.35 -17.96 -14.86
CA SER A 65 2.38 -18.70 -16.12
C SER A 65 1.60 -17.92 -17.18
N PRO A 66 2.18 -17.68 -18.39
CA PRO A 66 1.49 -17.00 -19.48
C PRO A 66 0.43 -17.88 -20.15
N ILE A 67 0.34 -19.15 -19.77
CA ILE A 67 -0.55 -20.14 -20.39
C ILE A 67 -1.93 -20.07 -19.73
N GLY A 68 -2.90 -19.50 -20.44
CA GLY A 68 -4.32 -19.55 -20.08
C GLY A 68 -5.06 -18.21 -20.25
N GLU A 69 -6.35 -18.26 -20.63
CA GLU A 69 -7.22 -17.07 -20.73
C GLU A 69 -7.34 -16.29 -19.41
N ILE A 70 -7.17 -16.99 -18.29
CA ILE A 70 -7.21 -16.42 -16.93
C ILE A 70 -6.13 -15.34 -16.75
N PHE A 71 -4.94 -15.51 -17.35
CA PHE A 71 -3.87 -14.50 -17.26
C PHE A 71 -4.25 -13.22 -18.02
N ARG A 72 -4.79 -13.36 -19.24
CA ARG A 72 -5.28 -12.22 -20.05
C ARG A 72 -6.48 -11.52 -19.44
N ALA A 73 -7.36 -12.26 -18.76
CA ALA A 73 -8.47 -11.69 -18.01
C ALA A 73 -7.96 -10.89 -16.80
N ARG A 74 -7.02 -11.46 -16.03
CA ARG A 74 -6.40 -10.80 -14.87
C ARG A 74 -5.61 -9.54 -15.23
N LEU A 75 -4.85 -9.54 -16.33
CA LEU A 75 -4.17 -8.33 -16.80
C LEU A 75 -5.13 -7.18 -17.16
N ARG A 76 -6.29 -7.50 -17.76
CA ARG A 76 -7.33 -6.48 -18.05
C ARG A 76 -8.04 -5.99 -16.80
N GLN A 77 -8.18 -6.87 -15.80
CA GLN A 77 -8.89 -6.58 -14.55
C GLN A 77 -8.00 -5.83 -13.55
N PHE A 78 -6.67 -5.97 -13.65
CA PHE A 78 -5.69 -5.37 -12.75
C PHE A 78 -4.61 -4.63 -13.56
N PRO A 79 -4.91 -3.42 -14.08
CA PRO A 79 -3.98 -2.68 -14.93
C PRO A 79 -2.68 -2.26 -14.22
N ALA A 80 -2.66 -2.22 -12.88
CA ALA A 80 -1.45 -1.91 -12.11
C ALA A 80 -0.43 -3.07 -12.06
N LEU A 81 -0.74 -4.23 -12.66
CA LEU A 81 0.24 -5.28 -12.93
C LEU A 81 1.13 -4.98 -14.16
N VAL A 82 0.82 -3.94 -14.93
CA VAL A 82 1.57 -3.50 -16.14
C VAL A 82 2.20 -2.13 -15.91
#